data_AF-A0A7V4G7J6-F1
#
_entry.id   AF-A0A7V4G7J6-F1
#
_cell.length_a   1.000
_cell.length_b   1.000
_cell.length_c   1.000
_cell.angle_alpha   90.00
_cell.angle_beta   90.00
_cell.angle_gamma   90.00
#
_symmetry.space_group_name_H-M   'P 1'
#
loop_
_entity.id
_entity.type
_entity.pdbx_description
1 polymer ?
#
loop_
_entity_poly.entity_id
_entity_poly.type
_entity_poly.pdbx_seq_one_letter_code
_entity_poly.pdbx_strand_id
1 'polypeptide(L)'
;MVPMVENAEQARLIVQSVKYPPVGRRGIGICPPHPHYDTPGDQPSKIRNVNEELLIIAQIETAKGVENVDEIAAVDGVDVLWIGHIDLSNSMGIPGQFKSEKYLTAER
;
A
#
# COMPACT_ATOMS: atom_id res chain seq x y z
N MET A 1 -2.52 4.99 -0.33
CA MET A 1 -3.21 3.89 -1.02
C MET A 1 -2.65 3.80 -2.43
N VAL A 2 -2.33 2.59 -2.91
CA VAL A 2 -1.84 2.35 -4.26
C VAL A 2 -2.77 1.31 -4.93
N PRO A 3 -3.35 1.64 -6.11
CA PRO A 3 -4.21 0.73 -6.86
C PRO A 3 -3.42 -0.41 -7.50
N MET A 4 -4.12 -1.46 -7.95
CA MET A 4 -3.61 -2.52 -8.81
C MET A 4 -2.36 -3.24 -8.25
N VAL A 5 -2.33 -3.51 -6.94
CA VAL A 5 -1.22 -4.27 -6.33
C VAL A 5 -1.47 -5.76 -6.52
N GLU A 6 -0.61 -6.42 -7.29
CA GLU A 6 -0.79 -7.79 -7.74
C GLU A 6 0.24 -8.78 -7.20
N ASN A 7 1.32 -8.31 -6.57
CA ASN A 7 2.39 -9.17 -6.04
C ASN A 7 3.25 -8.49 -4.97
N ALA A 8 4.02 -9.30 -4.26
CA ALA A 8 4.87 -8.84 -3.16
C ALA A 8 6.03 -7.91 -3.60
N GLU A 9 6.50 -8.01 -4.85
CA GLU A 9 7.55 -7.11 -5.35
C GLU A 9 7.03 -5.67 -5.49
N GLN A 10 5.83 -5.51 -6.05
CA GLN A 10 5.15 -4.21 -6.12
C GLN A 10 4.91 -3.64 -4.71
N ALA A 11 4.45 -4.46 -3.77
CA ALA A 11 4.27 -4.04 -2.38
C ALA A 11 5.58 -3.56 -1.73
N ARG A 12 6.67 -4.31 -1.86
CA ARG A 12 8.01 -3.90 -1.37
C ARG A 12 8.48 -2.61 -2.02
N LEU A 13 8.25 -2.46 -3.33
CA LEU A 13 8.60 -1.25 -4.06
C LEU A 13 7.85 -0.03 -3.53
N ILE A 14 6.56 -0.17 -3.20
CA ILE A 14 5.74 0.89 -2.59
C ILE A 14 6.33 1.30 -1.24
N VAL A 15 6.59 0.33 -0.34
CA VAL A 15 7.17 0.60 0.99
C VAL A 15 8.50 1.33 0.87
N GLN A 16 9.40 0.83 0.04
CA GLN A 16 10.70 1.46 -0.20
C GLN A 16 10.58 2.89 -0.74
N SER A 17 9.57 3.17 -1.57
CA SER A 17 9.43 4.49 -2.20
C SER A 17 8.94 5.57 -1.25
N VAL A 18 8.23 5.19 -0.18
CA VAL A 18 7.61 6.16 0.75
C VAL A 18 8.31 6.28 2.11
N LYS A 19 9.09 5.26 2.52
CA LYS A 19 9.90 5.30 3.75
C LYS A 19 11.30 5.86 3.47
N TYR A 20 11.85 6.61 4.41
CA TYR A 20 13.22 7.12 4.40
C TYR A 20 14.25 6.03 4.75
N PRO A 21 15.54 6.21 4.39
CA PRO A 21 16.61 5.35 4.88
C PRO A 21 16.63 5.24 6.41
N PRO A 22 16.96 4.08 7.00
CA PRO A 22 17.40 2.84 6.32
C PRO A 22 16.26 1.92 5.85
N VAL A 23 15.01 2.22 6.19
CA VAL A 23 13.84 1.36 5.89
C VAL A 23 13.49 1.38 4.39
N GLY A 24 13.64 2.55 3.77
CA GLY A 24 13.39 2.73 2.33
C GLY A 24 14.40 3.66 1.68
N ARG A 25 13.98 4.25 0.56
CA ARG A 25 14.82 5.08 -0.32
C ARG A 25 14.15 6.40 -0.70
N ARG A 26 13.15 6.85 0.07
CA ARG A 26 12.53 8.15 -0.12
C ARG A 26 13.58 9.26 -0.02
N GLY A 27 13.60 10.15 -1.02
CA GLY A 27 14.44 11.34 -1.01
C GLY A 27 13.96 12.39 0.00
N ILE A 28 14.90 13.13 0.59
CA ILE A 28 14.59 14.27 1.46
C ILE A 28 14.55 15.53 0.58
N GLY A 29 13.37 16.16 0.48
CA GLY A 29 13.21 17.46 -0.17
C GLY A 29 13.63 18.60 0.76
N ILE A 30 14.16 19.68 0.19
CA ILE A 30 14.66 20.85 0.94
C ILE A 30 13.50 21.72 1.49
N CYS A 31 12.26 21.55 1.02
CA CYS A 31 11.10 22.30 1.52
C CYS A 31 9.76 21.59 1.21
N PRO A 32 9.44 20.42 1.79
CA PRO A 32 8.12 19.81 1.64
C PRO A 32 7.11 20.48 2.60
N PRO A 33 5.81 20.56 2.26
CA PRO A 33 4.74 21.04 3.16
C PRO A 33 4.44 20.04 4.29
N HIS A 34 5.45 19.30 4.75
CA HIS A 34 5.32 18.43 5.89
C HIS A 34 5.19 19.28 7.14
N PRO A 35 4.17 19.04 7.98
CA PRO A 35 4.10 19.71 9.27
C PRO A 35 5.42 19.46 10.00
N HIS A 36 6.01 20.51 10.57
CA HIS A 36 7.26 20.49 11.34
C HIS A 36 8.59 20.51 10.55
N TYR A 37 8.60 20.66 9.22
CA TYR A 37 9.87 20.96 8.50
C TYR A 37 10.34 22.41 8.67
N ASP A 38 9.41 23.35 8.87
CA ASP A 38 9.71 24.78 9.05
C ASP A 38 10.27 25.14 10.44
N THR A 39 10.36 24.16 11.34
CA THR A 39 10.96 24.32 12.67
C THR A 39 12.38 23.78 12.67
N PRO A 40 13.41 24.60 12.96
CA PRO A 40 14.74 24.10 13.30
C PRO A 40 14.60 23.01 14.36
N GLY A 41 15.15 21.81 14.13
CA GLY A 41 14.92 20.69 15.06
C GLY A 41 15.65 19.40 14.70
N ASP A 42 15.41 18.36 15.51
CA ASP A 42 16.01 17.03 15.44
C ASP A 42 15.55 16.25 14.19
N GLN A 43 16.26 16.45 13.08
CA GLN A 43 16.00 15.79 11.79
C GLN A 43 15.97 14.25 11.90
N PRO A 44 16.90 13.59 12.63
CA PRO A 44 16.79 12.16 12.90
C PRO A 44 15.45 11.71 13.49
N SER A 45 14.92 12.41 14.50
CA SER A 45 13.60 12.09 15.08
C SER A 45 12.48 12.27 14.08
N LYS A 46 12.49 13.35 13.29
CA LYS A 46 11.46 13.57 12.26
C LYS A 46 11.44 12.44 11.22
N ILE A 47 12.62 11.99 10.77
CA ILE A 47 12.75 10.88 9.83
C ILE A 47 12.17 9.59 10.42
N ARG A 48 12.48 9.29 11.68
CA ARG A 48 11.94 8.12 12.39
C ARG A 48 10.42 8.19 12.50
N ASN A 49 9.89 9.32 12.99
CA ASN A 49 8.44 9.51 13.16
C ASN A 49 7.69 9.35 11.84
N VAL A 50 8.17 9.95 10.74
CA VAL A 50 7.53 9.76 9.42
C VAL A 50 7.55 8.29 8.99
N ASN A 51 8.64 7.57 9.26
CA ASN A 51 8.69 6.14 8.95
C ASN A 51 7.72 5.32 9.80
N GLU A 52 7.41 5.74 11.02
CA GLU A 52 6.48 5.04 11.92
C GLU A 52 5.00 5.42 11.66
N GLU A 53 4.73 6.66 11.25
CA GLU A 53 3.36 7.20 11.13
C GLU A 53 2.72 7.03 9.74
N LEU A 54 3.53 6.80 8.69
CA LEU A 54 3.02 6.65 7.33
C LEU A 54 2.20 5.36 7.17
N LEU A 55 0.90 5.52 6.88
CA LEU A 55 -0.03 4.46 6.52
C LEU A 55 0.06 4.09 5.03
N ILE A 56 0.36 2.83 4.75
CA ILE A 56 0.48 2.24 3.43
C ILE A 56 -0.66 1.26 3.21
N ILE A 57 -1.51 1.58 2.24
CA ILE A 57 -2.65 0.75 1.85
C ILE A 57 -2.38 0.18 0.46
N ALA A 58 -2.31 -1.15 0.36
CA ALA A 58 -2.26 -1.87 -0.91
C ALA A 58 -3.70 -2.23 -1.32
N GLN A 59 -4.13 -1.74 -2.48
CA GLN A 59 -5.48 -2.03 -2.96
C GLN A 59 -5.46 -3.30 -3.81
N ILE A 60 -6.19 -4.30 -3.34
CA ILE A 60 -6.38 -5.61 -3.98
C ILE A 60 -7.66 -5.53 -4.80
N GLU A 61 -7.47 -5.44 -6.12
CA GLU A 61 -8.59 -5.22 -7.05
C GLU A 61 -8.43 -5.94 -8.38
N THR A 62 -7.57 -6.96 -8.42
CA THR A 62 -7.44 -7.87 -9.55
C THR A 62 -7.50 -9.31 -9.07
N ALA A 63 -7.91 -10.23 -9.95
CA ALA A 63 -7.91 -11.67 -9.64
C ALA A 63 -6.51 -12.15 -9.21
N LYS A 64 -5.45 -11.64 -9.86
CA LYS A 64 -4.06 -11.93 -9.52
C LYS A 64 -3.64 -11.35 -8.17
N GLY A 65 -4.14 -10.17 -7.80
CA GLY A 65 -3.93 -9.61 -6.46
C GLY A 65 -4.53 -10.48 -5.36
N VAL A 66 -5.71 -11.07 -5.61
CA VAL A 66 -6.33 -12.05 -4.69
C VAL A 66 -5.50 -13.34 -4.61
N GLU A 67 -5.04 -13.87 -5.74
CA GLU A 67 -4.18 -15.08 -5.77
C GLU A 67 -2.89 -14.92 -4.96
N ASN A 68 -2.31 -13.72 -4.93
CA ASN A 68 -1.06 -13.42 -4.23
C ASN A 68 -1.26 -12.65 -2.91
N VAL A 69 -2.50 -12.60 -2.38
CA VAL A 69 -2.85 -11.72 -1.25
C VAL A 69 -2.01 -11.98 -0.01
N ASP A 70 -1.73 -13.26 0.30
CA ASP A 70 -0.91 -13.65 1.46
C ASP A 70 0.53 -13.16 1.32
N GLU A 71 1.11 -13.23 0.12
CA GLU A 71 2.47 -12.75 -0.13
C GLU A 71 2.54 -11.22 -0.04
N ILE A 72 1.49 -10.52 -0.48
CA ILE A 72 1.38 -9.06 -0.35
C ILE A 72 1.21 -8.67 1.13
N ALA A 73 0.36 -9.39 1.87
CA ALA A 73 0.14 -9.19 3.30
C ALA A 73 1.41 -9.40 4.14
N ALA A 74 2.26 -10.34 3.74
CA ALA A 74 3.51 -10.67 4.42
C ALA A 74 4.62 -9.61 4.21
N VAL A 75 4.40 -8.58 3.39
CA VAL A 75 5.40 -7.53 3.18
C VAL A 75 5.41 -6.55 4.35
N ASP A 76 6.54 -6.52 5.08
CA ASP A 76 6.78 -5.54 6.14
C ASP A 76 6.55 -4.11 5.66
N GLY A 77 5.69 -3.39 6.37
CA GLY A 77 5.31 -2.01 6.06
C GLY A 77 4.08 -1.86 5.17
N VAL A 78 3.43 -2.94 4.73
CA VAL A 78 2.04 -2.87 4.24
C VAL A 78 1.11 -2.90 5.46
N ASP A 79 0.40 -1.81 5.69
CA ASP A 79 -0.43 -1.68 6.90
C ASP A 79 -1.86 -2.17 6.69
N VAL A 80 -2.38 -2.03 5.46
CA VAL A 80 -3.77 -2.36 5.12
C VAL A 80 -3.85 -2.97 3.73
N LEU A 81 -4.60 -4.06 3.61
CA LEU A 81 -5.14 -4.56 2.35
C LEU A 81 -6.55 -4.02 2.17
N TRP A 82 -6.82 -3.38 1.05
CA TRP A 82 -8.12 -2.78 0.75
C TRP A 82 -8.73 -3.38 -0.50
N ILE A 83 -9.97 -3.84 -0.45
CA ILE A 83 -10.64 -4.44 -1.61
C ILE A 83 -11.26 -3.36 -2.50
N GLY A 84 -10.80 -3.26 -3.74
CA GLY A 84 -11.44 -2.45 -4.79
C GLY A 84 -12.58 -3.24 -5.43
N HIS A 85 -13.78 -3.20 -4.86
CA HIS A 85 -14.87 -4.15 -5.17
C HIS A 85 -15.28 -4.14 -6.65
N ILE A 86 -15.47 -2.95 -7.23
CA ILE A 86 -15.91 -2.79 -8.62
C ILE A 86 -14.83 -3.30 -9.58
N ASP A 87 -13.59 -2.86 -9.39
CA ASP A 87 -12.45 -3.26 -10.21
C ASP A 87 -12.13 -4.75 -10.07
N LEU A 88 -12.23 -5.31 -8.86
CA LEU A 88 -12.09 -6.74 -8.62
C LEU A 88 -13.13 -7.54 -9.40
N SER A 89 -14.41 -7.17 -9.30
CA SER A 89 -15.49 -7.84 -10.03
C SER A 89 -15.27 -7.76 -11.55
N ASN A 90 -14.74 -6.65 -12.05
CA ASN A 90 -14.41 -6.46 -13.46
C ASN A 90 -13.22 -7.33 -13.88
N SER A 91 -12.13 -7.33 -13.11
CA SER A 91 -10.94 -8.16 -13.34
C SER A 91 -11.27 -9.66 -13.34
N MET A 92 -12.23 -10.07 -12.52
CA MET A 92 -12.71 -11.45 -12.45
C MET A 92 -13.70 -11.82 -13.57
N GLY A 93 -14.04 -10.90 -14.47
CA GLY A 93 -14.99 -11.13 -15.58
C GLY A 93 -16.45 -11.24 -15.13
N ILE A 94 -16.80 -10.70 -13.97
CA ILE A 94 -18.14 -10.74 -13.36
C ILE A 94 -18.58 -9.34 -12.90
N PRO A 95 -18.56 -8.33 -13.78
CA PRO A 95 -18.72 -6.92 -13.39
C PRO A 95 -20.03 -6.68 -12.62
N GLY A 96 -19.90 -6.19 -11.39
CA GLY A 96 -21.03 -5.87 -10.50
C GLY A 96 -21.76 -7.08 -9.88
N GLN A 97 -21.32 -8.31 -10.13
CA GLN A 97 -21.97 -9.52 -9.61
C GLN A 97 -21.48 -9.90 -8.20
N PHE A 98 -21.66 -8.99 -7.23
CA PHE A 98 -21.16 -9.14 -5.85
C PHE A 98 -21.79 -10.28 -5.05
N LYS A 99 -22.90 -10.85 -5.53
CA LYS A 99 -23.56 -12.01 -4.90
C LYS A 99 -23.16 -13.34 -5.54
N SER A 100 -22.31 -13.32 -6.57
CA SER A 100 -21.83 -14.56 -7.18
C SER A 100 -20.92 -15.31 -6.20
N GLU A 101 -20.97 -16.64 -6.24
CA GLU A 101 -20.07 -17.49 -5.44
C GLU A 101 -18.59 -17.16 -5.71
N LYS A 102 -18.28 -16.85 -6.97
CA LYS A 102 -16.94 -16.46 -7.39
C LYS A 102 -16.46 -15.19 -6.66
N TYR A 103 -17.29 -14.14 -6.56
CA TYR A 103 -16.93 -12.92 -5.84
C TYR A 103 -16.82 -13.15 -4.32
N LEU A 104 -17.81 -13.82 -3.72
CA LEU A 104 -17.83 -14.09 -2.28
C LEU A 104 -16.68 -14.97 -1.80
N THR A 105 -16.13 -15.81 -2.69
CA THR A 105 -14.93 -16.62 -2.39
C THR A 105 -13.67 -15.75 -2.40
N ALA A 106 -13.59 -14.76 -3.30
CA ALA A 106 -12.43 -13.88 -3.40
C ALA A 106 -12.37 -12.80 -2.31
N GLU A 107 -13.50 -12.46 -1.68
CA GLU A 107 -13.58 -11.46 -0.61
C GLU A 107 -13.26 -12.02 0.79
N ARG A 108 -13.25 -13.36 0.95
CA ARG A 108 -13.00 -14.04 2.22
C ARG A 108 -11.53 -14.16 2.55
#